data_AF-A0AAN4Z1A8-F1
#
_entry.id   AF-A0AAN4Z1A8-F1
#
_cell.length_a   1.000
_cell.length_b   1.000
_cell.length_c   1.000
_cell.angle_alpha   90.00
_cell.angle_beta   90.00
_cell.angle_gamma   90.00
#
_symmetry.space_group_name_H-M   'P 1'
#
loop_
_entity.id
_entity.type
_entity.pdbx_description
1 polymer ?
#
loop_
_entity_poly.entity_id
_entity_poly.type
_entity_poly.pdbx_seq_one_letter_code
_entity_poly.pdbx_strand_id
1 'polypeptide(L)'
;IARCGVPRKVNEFDYPPTLAKPSITSMADEDPRTVRGGHRLLFDRASFPDAVTLNVRGEEFTVSASYLSLHSPFFYDLFHGPSAKALSEKVDLDCDPRTFGDLLDIIYPSYKKINCCSECTSSTEDRLKLAIELNIPFAIKRLRKENVVNPTESMPVSAKFPDAVTILVSGEPILVSASTLSLHSPILRHLLYEEGKLKKSAELDVDRAEFEKFIRVTTGYFPSELTSEFLNMLLSLQAKKIYDFYRSELNKKVTSMSSEEARDHAAKLLKHYANQADPFMDRMKVAVRHLTKDDLGTVLAQCAFLSQDVKEYLEQPFASPNNEPFTIQIKTLTGRTWPMRCAKGGATAIEDIKAWIQNHEGIPADHQRLIARNASTGAAKQMFEGMTLGDYDVE
;
A
#
# COMPACT_ATOMS: atom_id res chain seq x y z
N ILE A 1 39.91 -12.94 15.34
CA ILE A 1 40.85 -13.68 16.22
C ILE A 1 40.59 -13.14 17.63
N ALA A 2 40.07 -13.83 18.65
CA ALA A 2 40.03 -15.25 19.01
C ALA A 2 38.67 -15.67 19.62
N ARG A 3 38.49 -17.01 19.76
CA ARG A 3 37.33 -17.74 20.30
C ARG A 3 37.40 -17.88 21.83
N CYS A 4 36.24 -18.08 22.47
CA CYS A 4 36.04 -18.99 23.61
C CYS A 4 34.66 -19.68 23.48
N GLY A 5 34.63 -21.03 23.49
CA GLY A 5 33.42 -21.87 23.63
C GLY A 5 33.01 -21.99 25.10
N VAL A 6 31.81 -22.44 25.49
CA VAL A 6 31.20 -23.81 25.50
C VAL A 6 29.84 -23.68 26.26
N PRO A 7 28.85 -24.62 26.30
CA PRO A 7 28.41 -25.70 25.40
C PRO A 7 26.96 -25.52 24.86
N ARG A 8 26.63 -26.35 23.87
CA ARG A 8 25.27 -26.62 23.35
C ARG A 8 24.34 -27.14 24.44
N LYS A 9 23.13 -26.56 24.54
CA LYS A 9 21.91 -27.31 24.85
C LYS A 9 21.09 -27.40 23.58
N VAL A 10 20.87 -28.64 23.17
CA VAL A 10 19.96 -29.08 22.12
C VAL A 10 18.55 -28.79 22.58
N ASN A 11 17.76 -28.12 21.73
CA ASN A 11 16.32 -28.32 21.62
C ASN A 11 16.03 -28.31 20.11
N GLU A 12 16.24 -29.47 19.51
CA GLU A 12 15.65 -29.86 18.23
C GLU A 12 14.13 -29.87 18.41
N PHE A 13 13.43 -28.97 17.71
CA PHE A 13 12.15 -29.32 17.13
C PHE A 13 12.38 -29.38 15.62
N ASP A 14 12.79 -30.57 15.18
CA ASP A 14 12.80 -30.97 13.77
C ASP A 14 11.35 -30.95 13.26
N TYR A 15 11.05 -30.05 12.32
CA TYR A 15 9.89 -30.24 11.46
C TYR A 15 10.22 -31.29 10.40
N PRO A 16 9.31 -32.24 10.10
CA PRO A 16 9.56 -33.30 9.15
C PRO A 16 9.69 -32.74 7.73
N PRO A 17 10.55 -33.34 6.87
CA PRO A 17 10.67 -32.90 5.49
C PRO A 17 9.54 -33.50 4.62
N THR A 18 9.15 -32.71 3.61
CA THR A 18 8.44 -33.05 2.37
C THR A 18 6.90 -33.09 2.36
N LEU A 19 6.32 -32.24 1.51
CA LEU A 19 5.79 -32.66 0.21
C LEU A 19 6.15 -31.61 -0.85
N ALA A 20 6.74 -32.08 -1.94
CA ALA A 20 7.17 -31.23 -3.06
C ALA A 20 6.00 -30.90 -4.00
N LYS A 21 6.02 -29.64 -4.49
CA LYS A 21 5.44 -29.07 -5.73
C LYS A 21 4.12 -28.28 -5.62
N PRO A 22 3.92 -27.24 -6.47
CA PRO A 22 4.81 -26.75 -7.52
C PRO A 22 5.73 -25.64 -7.02
N SER A 23 6.96 -25.70 -7.51
CA SER A 23 7.91 -24.59 -7.54
C SER A 23 7.23 -23.37 -8.14
N ILE A 24 6.96 -22.35 -7.32
CA ILE A 24 6.96 -20.98 -7.81
C ILE A 24 8.41 -20.76 -8.23
N THR A 25 8.67 -20.94 -9.52
CA THR A 25 9.90 -20.50 -10.14
C THR A 25 10.11 -19.09 -9.64
N SER A 26 11.21 -18.85 -8.94
CA SER A 26 11.72 -17.51 -8.74
C SER A 26 12.04 -16.98 -10.13
N MET A 27 11.04 -16.45 -10.82
CA MET A 27 11.29 -15.36 -11.73
C MET A 27 11.73 -14.25 -10.79
N ALA A 28 13.05 -14.09 -10.69
CA ALA A 28 13.60 -12.79 -10.39
C ALA A 28 12.90 -11.86 -11.38
N ASP A 29 11.88 -11.14 -10.89
CA ASP A 29 11.37 -9.97 -11.57
C ASP A 29 12.60 -9.12 -11.81
N GLU A 30 13.08 -9.11 -13.05
CA GLU A 30 13.86 -7.99 -13.52
C GLU A 30 12.98 -6.79 -13.27
N ASP A 31 13.36 -6.08 -12.21
CA ASP A 31 12.70 -4.89 -11.79
C ASP A 31 12.71 -3.90 -12.98
N PRO A 32 11.55 -3.56 -13.58
CA PRO A 32 11.52 -2.65 -14.72
C PRO A 32 12.01 -1.23 -14.35
N ARG A 33 12.33 -0.98 -13.08
CA ARG A 33 12.86 0.26 -12.49
C ARG A 33 14.32 0.59 -12.85
N THR A 34 15.06 -0.22 -13.62
CA THR A 34 16.50 0.03 -13.88
C THR A 34 16.84 0.80 -15.16
N VAL A 35 15.87 1.17 -16.00
CA VAL A 35 16.15 1.95 -17.22
C VAL A 35 16.25 3.44 -16.89
N ARG A 36 17.45 4.02 -17.05
CA ARG A 36 17.72 5.46 -16.88
C ARG A 36 16.96 6.29 -17.92
N GLY A 37 16.12 7.23 -17.47
CA GLY A 37 15.68 8.39 -18.28
C GLY A 37 14.19 8.76 -18.16
N GLY A 38 13.92 9.89 -17.49
CA GLY A 38 12.69 10.69 -17.63
C GLY A 38 11.48 10.26 -16.79
N HIS A 39 10.54 11.19 -16.62
CA HIS A 39 9.21 11.07 -16.01
C HIS A 39 8.31 10.03 -16.72
N ARG A 40 8.69 8.76 -16.68
CA ARG A 40 7.99 7.69 -17.42
C ARG A 40 7.27 6.75 -16.47
N LEU A 41 5.95 6.76 -16.54
CA LEU A 41 5.18 5.57 -16.19
C LEU A 41 5.54 4.46 -17.17
N LEU A 42 5.54 3.21 -16.71
CA LEU A 42 5.72 2.01 -17.54
C LEU A 42 4.48 1.73 -18.41
N PHE A 43 4.01 2.74 -19.12
CA PHE A 43 3.00 2.64 -20.16
C PHE A 43 3.71 2.76 -21.50
N ASP A 44 3.86 1.63 -22.19
CA ASP A 44 4.11 1.67 -23.62
C ASP A 44 2.84 1.29 -24.37
N ARG A 45 2.73 1.74 -25.63
CA ARG A 45 1.58 1.42 -26.49
C ARG A 45 1.50 -0.06 -26.83
N ALA A 46 2.60 -0.81 -26.66
CA ALA A 46 2.63 -2.24 -26.93
C ALA A 46 1.92 -3.03 -25.82
N SER A 47 1.91 -2.51 -24.60
CA SER A 47 1.36 -3.14 -23.41
C SER A 47 -0.02 -2.62 -23.04
N PHE A 48 -0.37 -1.39 -23.46
CA PHE A 48 -1.63 -0.74 -23.10
C PHE A 48 -2.26 -0.03 -24.32
N PRO A 49 -3.46 -0.43 -24.76
CA PRO A 49 -4.13 0.14 -25.92
C PRO A 49 -4.59 1.59 -25.72
N ASP A 50 -4.75 2.01 -24.47
CA ASP A 50 -5.17 3.36 -24.06
C ASP A 50 -3.99 4.29 -23.72
N ALA A 51 -2.75 3.88 -24.02
CA ALA A 51 -1.58 4.71 -23.78
C ALA A 51 -1.54 5.94 -24.71
N VAL A 52 -1.49 7.12 -24.11
CA VAL A 52 -1.40 8.44 -24.78
C VAL A 52 -0.17 9.19 -24.32
N THR A 53 0.43 9.99 -25.21
CA THR A 53 1.57 10.85 -24.89
C THR A 53 1.10 12.30 -24.81
N LEU A 54 1.24 12.88 -23.63
CA LEU A 54 0.99 14.29 -23.34
C LEU A 54 2.30 15.06 -23.48
N ASN A 55 2.29 16.15 -24.25
CA ASN A 55 3.39 17.09 -24.33
C ASN A 55 3.09 18.28 -23.41
N VAL A 56 3.81 18.38 -22.30
CA VAL A 56 3.67 19.45 -21.32
C VAL A 56 4.85 20.38 -21.48
N ARG A 57 4.66 21.49 -22.19
CA ARG A 57 5.72 22.50 -22.46
C ARG A 57 7.07 21.92 -22.94
N GLY A 58 7.04 20.88 -23.77
CA GLY A 58 8.22 20.24 -24.34
C GLY A 58 8.69 18.98 -23.59
N GLU A 59 8.10 18.65 -22.45
CA GLU A 59 8.31 17.40 -21.74
C GLU A 59 7.21 16.38 -22.06
N GLU A 60 7.61 15.13 -22.33
CA GLU A 60 6.66 14.07 -22.70
C GLU A 60 6.28 13.20 -21.50
N PHE A 61 4.97 13.03 -21.29
CA PHE A 61 4.39 12.16 -20.27
C PHE A 61 3.55 11.09 -20.96
N THR A 62 3.90 9.82 -20.78
CA THR A 62 3.08 8.70 -21.26
C THR A 62 2.17 8.21 -20.13
N VAL A 63 0.87 8.22 -20.37
CA VAL A 63 -0.18 7.97 -19.37
C VAL A 63 -1.29 7.08 -19.97
N SER A 64 -2.13 6.51 -19.11
CA SER A 64 -3.37 5.87 -19.52
C SER A 64 -4.47 6.94 -19.69
N ALA A 65 -5.05 7.03 -20.89
CA ALA A 65 -6.15 7.93 -21.17
C ALA A 65 -7.40 7.60 -20.34
N SER A 66 -7.71 6.31 -20.20
CA SER A 66 -8.86 5.84 -19.44
C SER A 66 -8.71 6.11 -17.95
N TYR A 67 -7.52 5.86 -17.38
CA TYR A 67 -7.24 6.14 -15.97
C TYR A 67 -7.34 7.63 -15.66
N LEU A 68 -6.70 8.49 -16.47
CA LEU A 68 -6.83 9.94 -16.29
C LEU A 68 -8.28 10.40 -16.42
N SER A 69 -9.04 9.85 -17.36
CA SER A 69 -10.45 10.17 -17.56
C SER A 69 -11.31 9.81 -16.34
N LEU A 70 -11.01 8.70 -15.66
CA LEU A 70 -11.72 8.33 -14.42
C LEU A 70 -11.46 9.31 -13.27
N HIS A 71 -10.25 9.88 -13.22
CA HIS A 71 -9.82 10.81 -12.18
C HIS A 71 -10.13 12.27 -12.50
N SER A 72 -10.50 12.59 -13.75
CA SER A 72 -10.65 13.96 -14.21
C SER A 72 -11.67 14.08 -15.34
N PRO A 73 -12.78 14.82 -15.12
CA PRO A 73 -13.71 15.18 -16.18
C PRO A 73 -13.03 15.97 -17.32
N PHE A 74 -12.02 16.78 -17.00
CA PHE A 74 -11.24 17.49 -18.03
C PHE A 74 -10.55 16.51 -18.98
N PHE A 75 -9.87 15.49 -18.45
CA PHE A 75 -9.22 14.48 -19.29
C PHE A 75 -10.23 13.58 -20.01
N TYR A 76 -11.38 13.30 -19.40
CA TYR A 76 -12.48 12.60 -20.08
C TYR A 76 -12.92 13.36 -21.34
N ASP A 77 -13.19 14.67 -21.23
CA ASP A 77 -13.59 15.48 -22.37
C ASP A 77 -12.45 15.63 -23.40
N LEU A 78 -11.20 15.73 -22.93
CA LEU A 78 -10.02 15.83 -23.78
C LEU A 78 -9.83 14.58 -24.67
N PHE A 79 -10.05 13.38 -24.11
CA PHE A 79 -9.78 12.12 -24.80
C PHE A 79 -11.02 11.47 -25.43
N HIS A 80 -12.22 11.77 -24.92
CA HIS A 80 -13.47 11.11 -25.31
C HIS A 80 -14.63 12.07 -25.61
N GLY A 81 -14.38 13.38 -25.51
CA GLY A 81 -15.34 14.42 -25.86
C GLY A 81 -15.52 14.59 -27.38
N PRO A 82 -16.46 15.44 -27.81
CA PRO A 82 -16.79 15.64 -29.22
C PRO A 82 -15.61 16.12 -30.09
N SER A 83 -14.67 16.84 -29.48
CA SER A 83 -13.49 17.41 -30.14
C SER A 83 -12.21 16.61 -29.87
N ALA A 84 -12.33 15.39 -29.32
CA ALA A 84 -11.19 14.58 -28.96
C ALA A 84 -10.38 14.18 -30.20
N LYS A 85 -9.06 14.34 -30.09
CA LYS A 85 -8.12 13.81 -31.08
C LYS A 85 -8.00 12.29 -30.94
N ALA A 86 -7.52 11.64 -31.99
CA ALA A 86 -7.16 10.23 -31.89
C ALA A 86 -6.06 10.05 -30.83
N LEU A 87 -6.18 9.03 -29.97
CA LEU A 87 -5.18 8.75 -28.92
C LEU A 87 -3.77 8.54 -29.49
N SER A 88 -3.66 8.18 -30.78
CA SER A 88 -2.40 8.10 -31.53
C SER A 88 -1.61 9.40 -31.54
N GLU A 89 -2.28 10.54 -31.47
CA GLU A 89 -1.71 11.88 -31.58
C GLU A 89 -1.15 12.40 -30.25
N LYS A 90 -0.14 13.29 -30.33
CA LYS A 90 0.34 14.01 -29.15
C LYS A 90 -0.66 15.08 -28.76
N VAL A 91 -0.91 15.18 -27.45
CA VAL A 91 -1.82 16.18 -26.88
C VAL A 91 -1.00 17.17 -26.06
N ASP A 92 -1.07 18.45 -26.44
CA ASP A 92 -0.33 19.51 -25.75
C ASP A 92 -1.11 20.00 -24.53
N LEU A 93 -0.40 20.17 -23.40
CA LEU A 93 -0.92 20.79 -22.18
C LEU A 93 -0.03 21.99 -21.82
N ASP A 94 -0.68 23.14 -21.57
CA ASP A 94 0.01 24.37 -21.17
C ASP A 94 0.04 24.53 -19.65
N CYS A 95 0.81 23.67 -18.97
CA CYS A 95 1.04 23.77 -17.53
C CYS A 95 2.52 23.54 -17.19
N ASP A 96 2.93 23.82 -15.94
CA ASP A 96 4.31 23.52 -15.50
C ASP A 96 4.53 21.99 -15.46
N PRO A 97 5.53 21.45 -16.17
CA PRO A 97 5.77 20.00 -16.25
C PRO A 97 6.04 19.35 -14.89
N ARG A 98 6.69 20.08 -13.97
CA ARG A 98 7.03 19.55 -12.64
C ARG A 98 5.78 19.46 -11.79
N THR A 99 4.94 20.50 -11.80
CA THR A 99 3.65 20.48 -11.11
C THR A 99 2.75 19.38 -11.66
N PHE A 100 2.73 19.18 -12.98
CA PHE A 100 1.97 18.09 -13.61
C PHE A 100 2.50 16.71 -13.18
N GLY A 101 3.81 16.51 -13.21
CA GLY A 101 4.45 15.28 -12.71
C GLY A 101 4.12 15.00 -11.24
N ASP A 102 4.15 16.03 -10.39
CA ASP A 102 3.79 15.89 -8.96
C ASP A 102 2.30 15.55 -8.77
N LEU A 103 1.41 16.00 -9.67
CA LEU A 103 0.00 15.56 -9.67
C LEU A 103 -0.16 14.11 -10.11
N LEU A 104 0.62 13.66 -11.10
CA LEU A 104 0.64 12.25 -11.50
C LEU A 104 1.15 11.37 -10.35
N ASP A 105 2.17 11.79 -9.61
CA ASP A 105 2.64 11.14 -8.37
C ASP A 105 1.52 10.99 -7.31
N ILE A 106 0.56 11.93 -7.27
CA ILE A 106 -0.56 11.87 -6.32
C ILE A 106 -1.60 10.83 -6.74
N ILE A 107 -1.93 10.73 -8.02
CA ILE A 107 -3.03 9.90 -8.50
C ILE A 107 -2.59 8.51 -8.96
N TYR A 108 -1.40 8.36 -9.53
CA TYR A 108 -0.88 7.07 -10.00
C TYR A 108 -0.08 6.36 -8.90
N PRO A 109 -0.48 5.15 -8.46
CA PRO A 109 0.26 4.41 -7.44
C PRO A 109 1.69 4.10 -7.85
N SER A 110 1.92 3.92 -9.16
CA SER A 110 3.14 3.41 -9.77
C SER A 110 4.00 4.50 -10.42
N TYR A 111 3.56 5.74 -10.35
CA TYR A 111 4.42 6.87 -10.68
C TYR A 111 5.44 7.00 -9.55
N LYS A 112 6.72 6.94 -9.89
CA LYS A 112 7.80 7.39 -9.04
C LYS A 112 8.60 8.38 -9.84
N LYS A 113 8.73 9.59 -9.32
CA LYS A 113 9.68 10.59 -9.82
C LYS A 113 11.07 9.95 -10.00
N ILE A 114 11.53 9.80 -11.24
CA ILE A 114 12.89 9.35 -11.52
C ILE A 114 13.81 10.54 -11.26
N ASN A 115 14.52 10.48 -10.13
CA ASN A 115 15.63 11.35 -9.74
C ASN A 115 15.43 12.86 -9.99
N CYS A 116 14.75 13.53 -9.08
CA CYS A 116 15.08 14.91 -8.80
C CYS A 116 15.06 15.11 -7.28
N CYS A 117 16.01 15.91 -6.79
CA CYS A 117 16.28 16.21 -5.39
C CYS A 117 15.01 16.52 -4.55
N SER A 118 15.07 16.39 -3.22
CA SER A 118 13.96 16.77 -2.32
C SER A 118 13.55 18.24 -2.41
N GLU A 119 14.37 19.10 -3.02
CA GLU A 119 14.10 20.53 -3.28
C GLU A 119 13.37 20.76 -4.62
N CYS A 120 13.11 19.70 -5.38
CA CYS A 120 12.64 19.75 -6.75
C CYS A 120 11.11 19.52 -6.89
N THR A 121 10.33 19.59 -5.80
CA THR A 121 8.85 19.49 -5.80
C THR A 121 8.20 20.86 -5.91
N SER A 122 7.15 20.97 -6.73
CA SER A 122 6.30 22.16 -6.81
C SER A 122 5.61 22.45 -5.47
N SER A 123 5.22 23.71 -5.27
CA SER A 123 4.56 24.11 -4.02
C SER A 123 3.20 23.41 -3.87
N THR A 124 2.72 23.27 -2.64
CA THR A 124 1.35 22.75 -2.41
C THR A 124 0.29 23.64 -3.07
N GLU A 125 0.54 24.94 -3.13
CA GLU A 125 -0.37 25.90 -3.76
C GLU A 125 -0.43 25.71 -5.28
N ASP A 126 0.71 25.52 -5.95
CA ASP A 126 0.76 25.30 -7.40
C ASP A 126 0.08 23.99 -7.79
N ARG A 127 0.33 22.92 -7.01
CA ARG A 127 -0.36 21.63 -7.19
C ARG A 127 -1.85 21.76 -7.01
N LEU A 128 -2.29 22.51 -6.00
CA LEU A 128 -3.72 22.71 -5.75
C LEU A 128 -4.37 23.51 -6.88
N LYS A 129 -3.73 24.58 -7.36
CA LYS A 129 -4.20 25.36 -8.51
C LYS A 129 -4.35 24.49 -9.75
N LEU A 130 -3.31 23.73 -10.10
CA LEU A 130 -3.34 22.87 -11.27
C LEU A 130 -4.34 21.71 -11.12
N ALA A 131 -4.49 21.14 -9.93
CA ALA A 131 -5.50 20.11 -9.68
C ALA A 131 -6.94 20.64 -9.86
N ILE A 132 -7.19 21.89 -9.49
CA ILE A 132 -8.48 22.56 -9.73
C ILE A 132 -8.68 22.81 -11.22
N GLU A 133 -7.67 23.33 -11.91
CA GLU A 133 -7.71 23.61 -13.35
C GLU A 133 -7.97 22.34 -14.18
N LEU A 134 -7.23 21.27 -13.90
CA LEU A 134 -7.40 19.96 -14.52
C LEU A 134 -8.57 19.17 -13.94
N ASN A 135 -9.35 19.76 -13.03
CA ASN A 135 -10.49 19.14 -12.35
C ASN A 135 -10.19 17.71 -11.89
N ILE A 136 -9.27 17.55 -10.93
CA ILE A 136 -8.86 16.26 -10.36
C ILE A 136 -9.33 16.20 -8.89
N PRO A 137 -10.59 15.80 -8.61
CA PRO A 137 -11.18 15.92 -7.27
C PRO A 137 -10.39 15.22 -6.17
N PHE A 138 -9.86 14.02 -6.47
CA PHE A 138 -9.04 13.26 -5.53
C PHE A 138 -7.76 14.01 -5.12
N ALA A 139 -7.05 14.61 -6.08
CA ALA A 139 -5.84 15.39 -5.79
C ALA A 139 -6.17 16.65 -4.99
N ILE A 140 -7.25 17.37 -5.33
CA ILE A 140 -7.73 18.54 -4.60
C ILE A 140 -7.99 18.20 -3.13
N LYS A 141 -8.76 17.15 -2.87
CA LYS A 141 -9.10 16.69 -1.51
C LYS A 141 -7.84 16.32 -0.70
N ARG A 142 -6.94 15.55 -1.32
CA ARG A 142 -5.68 15.13 -0.69
C ARG A 142 -4.80 16.33 -0.33
N LEU A 143 -4.69 17.31 -1.22
CA LEU A 143 -3.89 18.53 -1.00
C LEU A 143 -4.49 19.44 0.08
N ARG A 144 -5.82 19.47 0.22
CA ARG A 144 -6.52 20.22 1.28
C ARG A 144 -6.57 19.52 2.63
N LYS A 145 -6.19 18.23 2.70
CA LYS A 145 -6.32 17.38 3.90
C LYS A 145 -7.77 17.31 4.42
N GLU A 146 -8.75 17.35 3.52
CA GLU A 146 -10.16 17.22 3.89
C GLU A 146 -10.46 15.75 4.27
N ASN A 147 -11.05 15.53 5.46
CA ASN A 147 -11.52 14.20 5.88
C ASN A 147 -12.75 13.81 5.03
N VAL A 148 -12.67 12.67 4.34
CA VAL A 148 -13.62 12.27 3.30
C VAL A 148 -14.95 11.79 3.90
N VAL A 149 -16.07 12.40 3.45
CA VAL A 149 -17.38 11.76 3.26
C VAL A 149 -18.02 12.38 2.02
N ASN A 150 -17.91 11.75 0.85
CA ASN A 150 -18.90 11.89 -0.25
C ASN A 150 -18.70 10.76 -1.29
N PRO A 151 -19.66 9.81 -1.43
CA PRO A 151 -19.53 8.62 -2.29
C PRO A 151 -19.66 8.83 -3.81
N THR A 152 -19.97 10.03 -4.29
CA THR A 152 -20.62 10.24 -5.61
C THR A 152 -19.76 10.92 -6.68
N GLU A 153 -18.46 11.13 -6.47
CA GLU A 153 -17.68 12.02 -7.34
C GLU A 153 -16.81 11.34 -8.41
N SER A 154 -16.58 10.03 -8.36
CA SER A 154 -15.77 9.36 -9.40
C SER A 154 -16.59 9.08 -10.64
N MET A 155 -16.04 9.36 -11.83
CA MET A 155 -16.72 9.04 -13.08
C MET A 155 -16.93 7.53 -13.22
N PRO A 156 -18.11 7.06 -13.65
CA PRO A 156 -18.30 5.66 -13.96
C PRO A 156 -17.49 5.27 -15.19
N VAL A 157 -17.04 4.02 -15.25
CA VAL A 157 -16.41 3.47 -16.45
C VAL A 157 -17.40 3.53 -17.60
N SER A 158 -16.94 4.10 -18.72
CA SER A 158 -17.73 4.27 -19.93
C SER A 158 -17.34 3.23 -20.98
N ALA A 159 -18.31 2.72 -21.73
CA ALA A 159 -18.04 1.88 -22.90
C ALA A 159 -17.25 2.61 -24.00
N LYS A 160 -17.09 3.94 -23.90
CA LYS A 160 -16.22 4.74 -24.77
C LYS A 160 -14.73 4.53 -24.48
N PHE A 161 -14.38 3.98 -23.31
CA PHE A 161 -12.98 3.74 -22.98
C PHE A 161 -12.42 2.62 -23.86
N PRO A 162 -11.25 2.82 -24.51
CA PRO A 162 -10.65 1.82 -25.40
C PRO A 162 -10.34 0.49 -24.71
N ASP A 163 -10.16 0.52 -23.39
CA ASP A 163 -9.84 -0.60 -22.53
C ASP A 163 -11.02 -1.06 -21.66
N ALA A 164 -12.24 -0.60 -21.97
CA ALA A 164 -13.44 -1.05 -21.28
C ALA A 164 -13.68 -2.55 -21.54
N VAL A 165 -13.79 -3.32 -20.47
CA VAL A 165 -13.98 -4.78 -20.52
C VAL A 165 -15.00 -5.23 -19.49
N THR A 166 -15.79 -6.23 -19.83
CA THR A 166 -16.71 -6.88 -18.89
C THR A 166 -16.02 -8.04 -18.21
N ILE A 167 -15.97 -8.01 -16.88
CA ILE A 167 -15.52 -9.12 -16.03
C ILE A 167 -16.75 -9.75 -15.38
N LEU A 168 -16.80 -11.07 -15.35
CA LEU A 168 -17.77 -11.83 -14.56
C LEU A 168 -17.21 -12.01 -13.15
N VAL A 169 -17.81 -11.36 -12.16
CA VAL A 169 -17.43 -11.47 -10.75
C VAL A 169 -18.50 -12.29 -10.05
N SER A 170 -18.14 -13.48 -9.56
CA SER A 170 -19.11 -14.43 -9.02
C SER A 170 -20.29 -14.69 -9.99
N GLY A 171 -20.01 -14.77 -11.30
CA GLY A 171 -20.99 -15.00 -12.36
C GLY A 171 -21.78 -13.77 -12.83
N GLU A 172 -21.60 -12.60 -12.22
CA GLU A 172 -22.31 -11.38 -12.60
C GLU A 172 -21.41 -10.38 -13.34
N PRO A 173 -21.90 -9.73 -14.42
CA PRO A 173 -21.09 -8.84 -15.24
C PRO A 173 -20.87 -7.47 -14.59
N ILE A 174 -19.61 -7.01 -14.61
CA ILE A 174 -19.20 -5.66 -14.21
C ILE A 174 -18.33 -5.06 -15.31
N LEU A 175 -18.68 -3.86 -15.77
CA LEU A 175 -17.88 -3.10 -16.73
C LEU A 175 -16.76 -2.35 -16.01
N VAL A 176 -15.50 -2.56 -16.43
CA VAL A 176 -14.32 -1.98 -15.79
C VAL A 176 -13.32 -1.44 -16.82
N SER A 177 -12.44 -0.53 -16.40
CA SER A 177 -11.25 -0.14 -17.17
C SER A 177 -10.12 -1.11 -16.84
N ALA A 178 -9.64 -1.84 -17.85
CA ALA A 178 -8.58 -2.82 -17.68
C ALA A 178 -7.25 -2.19 -17.25
N SER A 179 -6.90 -1.01 -17.78
CA SER A 179 -5.68 -0.29 -17.41
C SER A 179 -5.71 0.14 -15.94
N THR A 180 -6.86 0.62 -15.48
CA THR A 180 -7.09 0.98 -14.07
C THR A 180 -6.84 -0.19 -13.14
N LEU A 181 -7.47 -1.34 -13.38
CA LEU A 181 -7.27 -2.51 -12.52
C LEU A 181 -5.85 -3.05 -12.58
N SER A 182 -5.24 -3.03 -13.78
CA SER A 182 -3.86 -3.50 -14.01
C SER A 182 -2.80 -2.68 -13.28
N LEU A 183 -3.05 -1.37 -13.08
CA LEU A 183 -2.17 -0.49 -12.31
C LEU A 183 -2.08 -0.87 -10.84
N HIS A 184 -3.19 -1.39 -10.30
CA HIS A 184 -3.33 -1.70 -8.89
C HIS A 184 -3.12 -3.17 -8.57
N SER A 185 -3.24 -4.07 -9.55
CA SER A 185 -3.12 -5.52 -9.36
C SER A 185 -2.40 -6.19 -10.55
N PRO A 186 -1.25 -6.85 -10.32
CA PRO A 186 -0.58 -7.63 -11.36
C PRO A 186 -1.42 -8.86 -11.79
N ILE A 187 -2.17 -9.45 -10.87
CA ILE A 187 -3.09 -10.56 -11.17
C ILE A 187 -4.14 -10.10 -12.17
N LEU A 188 -4.79 -8.95 -11.93
CA LEU A 188 -5.77 -8.40 -12.85
C LEU A 188 -5.14 -8.00 -14.19
N ARG A 189 -3.88 -7.55 -14.20
CA ARG A 189 -3.14 -7.32 -15.45
C ARG A 189 -3.02 -8.60 -16.29
N HIS A 190 -2.58 -9.70 -15.70
CA HIS A 190 -2.46 -10.99 -16.41
C HIS A 190 -3.83 -11.59 -16.77
N LEU A 191 -4.85 -11.31 -15.96
CA LEU A 191 -6.21 -11.73 -16.22
C LEU A 191 -6.77 -11.02 -17.46
N LEU A 192 -6.56 -9.71 -17.57
CA LEU A 192 -7.20 -8.84 -18.56
C LEU A 192 -6.39 -8.65 -19.83
N TYR A 193 -5.07 -8.83 -19.77
CA TYR A 193 -4.18 -8.71 -20.92
C TYR A 193 -3.46 -10.03 -21.22
N GLU A 194 -3.34 -10.34 -22.50
CA GLU A 194 -2.54 -11.44 -23.02
C GLU A 194 -1.72 -10.93 -24.21
N GLU A 195 -0.40 -11.05 -24.14
CA GLU A 195 0.53 -10.52 -25.16
C GLU A 195 0.28 -9.04 -25.52
N GLY A 196 -0.05 -8.22 -24.52
CA GLY A 196 -0.33 -6.79 -24.70
C GLY A 196 -1.71 -6.47 -25.30
N LYS A 197 -2.55 -7.48 -25.55
CA LYS A 197 -3.90 -7.31 -26.08
C LYS A 197 -4.94 -7.54 -25.00
N LEU A 198 -5.99 -6.71 -25.03
CA LEU A 198 -7.12 -6.82 -24.12
C LEU A 198 -7.93 -8.10 -24.41
N LYS A 199 -8.22 -8.89 -23.38
CA LYS A 199 -9.12 -10.04 -23.50
C LYS A 199 -10.58 -9.58 -23.62
N LYS A 200 -11.38 -10.37 -24.34
CA LYS A 200 -12.81 -10.07 -24.57
C LYS A 200 -13.68 -10.23 -23.33
N SER A 201 -13.29 -11.14 -22.44
CA SER A 201 -13.98 -11.41 -21.18
C SER A 201 -13.02 -12.06 -20.20
N ALA A 202 -13.24 -11.81 -18.91
CA ALA A 202 -12.54 -12.46 -17.82
C ALA A 202 -13.53 -12.89 -16.74
N GLU A 203 -13.16 -13.90 -15.96
CA GLU A 203 -13.92 -14.35 -14.80
C GLU A 203 -13.05 -14.25 -13.55
N LEU A 204 -13.66 -13.82 -12.45
CA LEU A 204 -12.98 -13.60 -11.18
C LEU A 204 -13.88 -14.11 -10.05
N ASP A 205 -13.36 -15.09 -9.31
CA ASP A 205 -14.04 -15.66 -8.15
C ASP A 205 -13.63 -14.90 -6.87
N VAL A 206 -14.30 -13.77 -6.64
CA VAL A 206 -14.17 -12.94 -5.43
C VAL A 206 -15.52 -12.41 -5.00
N ASP A 207 -15.63 -11.99 -3.75
CA ASP A 207 -16.81 -11.30 -3.25
C ASP A 207 -17.08 -10.02 -4.05
N ARG A 208 -18.31 -9.91 -4.57
CA ARG A 208 -18.70 -8.81 -5.45
C ARG A 208 -18.70 -7.47 -4.73
N ALA A 209 -19.21 -7.41 -3.50
CA ALA A 209 -19.34 -6.15 -2.76
C ALA A 209 -17.96 -5.58 -2.41
N GLU A 210 -17.02 -6.46 -2.02
CA GLU A 210 -15.64 -6.07 -1.78
C GLU A 210 -14.93 -5.68 -3.07
N PHE A 211 -15.19 -6.35 -4.20
CA PHE A 211 -14.61 -5.98 -5.48
C PHE A 211 -15.11 -4.62 -5.99
N GLU A 212 -16.39 -4.31 -5.84
CA GLU A 212 -16.95 -2.99 -6.14
C GLU A 212 -16.32 -1.90 -5.24
N LYS A 213 -16.07 -2.22 -3.96
CA LYS A 213 -15.32 -1.34 -3.06
C LYS A 213 -13.89 -1.11 -3.55
N PHE A 214 -13.21 -2.15 -4.04
CA PHE A 214 -11.87 -2.03 -4.62
C PHE A 214 -11.86 -1.14 -5.86
N ILE A 215 -12.82 -1.29 -6.78
CA ILE A 215 -12.94 -0.42 -7.96
C ILE A 215 -13.06 1.04 -7.52
N ARG A 216 -13.93 1.36 -6.56
CA ARG A 216 -14.07 2.73 -6.05
C ARG A 216 -12.79 3.24 -5.41
N VAL A 217 -12.07 2.40 -4.69
CA VAL A 217 -10.78 2.76 -4.09
C VAL A 217 -9.75 3.16 -5.14
N THR A 218 -9.74 2.51 -6.31
CA THR A 218 -8.82 2.89 -7.39
C THR A 218 -9.04 4.32 -7.90
N THR A 219 -10.27 4.84 -7.80
CA THR A 219 -10.63 6.20 -8.22
C THR A 219 -10.56 7.23 -7.09
N GLY A 220 -10.02 6.84 -5.92
CA GLY A 220 -9.80 7.75 -4.80
C GLY A 220 -10.93 7.81 -3.76
N TYR A 221 -11.89 6.88 -3.81
CA TYR A 221 -12.85 6.69 -2.72
C TYR A 221 -12.18 6.03 -1.51
N PHE A 222 -12.48 6.51 -0.32
CA PHE A 222 -12.08 5.89 0.94
C PHE A 222 -13.31 5.26 1.61
N PRO A 223 -13.37 3.93 1.74
CA PRO A 223 -14.49 3.28 2.41
C PRO A 223 -14.53 3.69 3.88
N SER A 224 -15.71 4.07 4.35
CA SER A 224 -15.95 4.40 5.76
C SER A 224 -15.72 3.19 6.67
N GLU A 225 -16.08 2.00 6.19
CA GLU A 225 -15.89 0.74 6.89
C GLU A 225 -14.98 -0.21 6.10
N LEU A 226 -13.85 -0.55 6.70
CA LEU A 226 -12.94 -1.59 6.23
C LEU A 226 -13.27 -2.90 6.94
N THR A 227 -13.36 -3.97 6.17
CA THR A 227 -13.64 -5.33 6.62
C THR A 227 -12.38 -6.18 6.52
N SER A 228 -12.30 -7.28 7.28
CA SER A 228 -11.20 -8.23 7.14
C SER A 228 -11.22 -8.91 5.76
N GLU A 229 -12.41 -9.08 5.22
CA GLU A 229 -12.74 -9.65 3.92
C GLU A 229 -12.17 -8.78 2.80
N PHE A 230 -12.30 -7.46 2.90
CA PHE A 230 -11.68 -6.52 1.97
C PHE A 230 -10.15 -6.66 1.93
N LEU A 231 -9.51 -6.69 3.11
CA LEU A 231 -8.05 -6.83 3.20
C LEU A 231 -7.56 -8.17 2.64
N ASN A 232 -8.30 -9.24 2.89
CA ASN A 232 -8.02 -10.57 2.33
C ASN A 232 -8.13 -10.56 0.80
N MET A 233 -9.18 -9.93 0.24
CA MET A 233 -9.33 -9.76 -1.21
C MET A 233 -8.19 -8.93 -1.81
N LEU A 234 -7.76 -7.85 -1.15
CA LEU A 234 -6.63 -7.07 -1.64
C LEU A 234 -5.32 -7.90 -1.72
N LEU A 235 -5.10 -8.80 -0.77
CA LEU A 235 -3.98 -9.74 -0.83
C LEU A 235 -4.14 -10.76 -1.95
N SER A 236 -5.34 -11.35 -2.12
CA SER A 236 -5.61 -12.32 -3.17
C SER A 236 -5.45 -11.73 -4.57
N LEU A 237 -5.78 -10.45 -4.73
CA LEU A 237 -5.55 -9.68 -5.96
C LEU A 237 -4.12 -9.13 -6.08
N GLN A 238 -3.23 -9.36 -5.11
CA GLN A 238 -1.89 -8.76 -5.06
C GLN A 238 -1.90 -7.22 -5.17
N ALA A 239 -2.95 -6.57 -4.66
CA ALA A 239 -3.10 -5.12 -4.64
C ALA A 239 -2.28 -4.46 -3.52
N LYS A 240 -0.97 -4.71 -3.52
CA LYS A 240 -0.05 -4.44 -2.40
C LYS A 240 -0.09 -3.00 -1.89
N LYS A 241 -0.06 -2.01 -2.77
CA LYS A 241 -0.03 -0.58 -2.37
C LYS A 241 -1.31 -0.17 -1.63
N ILE A 242 -2.46 -0.64 -2.12
CA ILE A 242 -3.76 -0.39 -1.49
C ILE A 242 -3.82 -1.15 -0.16
N TYR A 243 -3.42 -2.41 -0.14
CA TYR A 243 -3.35 -3.23 1.06
C TYR A 243 -2.50 -2.59 2.16
N ASP A 244 -1.26 -2.20 1.84
CA ASP A 244 -0.32 -1.60 2.78
C ASP A 244 -0.87 -0.28 3.36
N PHE A 245 -1.47 0.56 2.51
CA PHE A 245 -2.12 1.80 2.94
C PHE A 245 -3.25 1.54 3.96
N TYR A 246 -4.23 0.69 3.61
CA TYR A 246 -5.39 0.47 4.48
C TYR A 246 -5.04 -0.30 5.75
N ARG A 247 -4.09 -1.23 5.69
CA ARG A 247 -3.53 -1.87 6.88
C ARG A 247 -2.90 -0.84 7.81
N SER A 248 -2.10 0.08 7.27
CA SER A 248 -1.48 1.16 8.04
C SER A 248 -2.53 2.07 8.69
N GLU A 249 -3.57 2.46 7.94
CA GLU A 249 -4.66 3.29 8.46
C GLU A 249 -5.44 2.58 9.58
N LEU A 250 -5.72 1.28 9.45
CA LEU A 250 -6.35 0.50 10.53
C LEU A 250 -5.46 0.43 11.76
N ASN A 251 -4.16 0.16 11.59
CA ASN A 251 -3.21 0.16 12.70
C ASN A 251 -3.17 1.52 13.42
N LYS A 252 -3.17 2.64 12.67
CA LYS A 252 -3.24 3.98 13.27
C LYS A 252 -4.50 4.14 14.10
N LYS A 253 -5.67 3.76 13.55
CA LYS A 253 -6.95 3.84 14.27
C LYS A 253 -6.96 3.02 15.56
N VAL A 254 -6.38 1.81 15.54
CA VAL A 254 -6.20 0.99 16.75
C VAL A 254 -5.38 1.73 17.83
N THR A 255 -4.36 2.47 17.43
CA THR A 255 -3.49 3.21 18.37
C THR A 255 -4.03 4.57 18.81
N SER A 256 -4.89 5.22 18.01
CA SER A 256 -5.26 6.62 18.21
C SER A 256 -6.71 6.87 18.64
N MET A 257 -7.61 5.89 18.50
CA MET A 257 -9.05 6.04 18.78
C MET A 257 -9.42 5.65 20.21
N SER A 258 -10.71 5.82 20.56
CA SER A 258 -11.26 5.38 21.84
C SER A 258 -11.07 3.86 22.03
N SER A 259 -11.05 3.39 23.28
CA SER A 259 -10.84 1.97 23.59
C SER A 259 -11.90 1.04 23.01
N GLU A 260 -13.07 1.55 22.60
CA GLU A 260 -14.14 0.75 21.99
C GLU A 260 -13.96 0.63 20.47
N GLU A 261 -13.70 1.74 19.78
CA GLU A 261 -13.46 1.74 18.33
C GLU A 261 -12.14 1.04 17.98
N ALA A 262 -11.11 1.21 18.82
CA ALA A 262 -9.85 0.51 18.69
C ALA A 262 -10.03 -1.02 18.76
N ARG A 263 -10.98 -1.52 19.58
CA ARG A 263 -11.29 -2.95 19.70
C ARG A 263 -11.87 -3.52 18.41
N ASP A 264 -12.83 -2.82 17.81
CA ASP A 264 -13.41 -3.23 16.53
C ASP A 264 -12.34 -3.31 15.42
N HIS A 265 -11.49 -2.30 15.31
CA HIS A 265 -10.40 -2.30 14.33
C HIS A 265 -9.34 -3.39 14.60
N ALA A 266 -9.01 -3.63 15.86
CA ALA A 266 -8.10 -4.70 16.26
C ALA A 266 -8.68 -6.09 15.95
N ALA A 267 -9.98 -6.29 16.19
CA ALA A 267 -10.68 -7.54 15.88
C ALA A 267 -10.63 -7.84 14.38
N LYS A 268 -10.90 -6.83 13.54
CA LYS A 268 -10.81 -6.93 12.07
C LYS A 268 -9.40 -7.29 11.59
N LEU A 269 -8.38 -6.66 12.16
CA LEU A 269 -6.98 -6.96 11.85
C LEU A 269 -6.57 -8.37 12.30
N LEU A 270 -6.97 -8.79 13.49
CA LEU A 270 -6.69 -10.14 13.99
C LEU A 270 -7.33 -11.20 13.09
N LYS A 271 -8.62 -11.04 12.76
CA LYS A 271 -9.33 -11.92 11.83
C LYS A 271 -8.64 -11.97 10.46
N HIS A 272 -8.18 -10.81 9.96
CA HIS A 272 -7.40 -10.73 8.72
C HIS A 272 -6.09 -11.53 8.81
N TYR A 273 -5.27 -11.31 9.83
CA TYR A 273 -3.99 -12.00 9.99
C TYR A 273 -4.15 -13.50 10.23
N ALA A 274 -5.18 -13.89 10.97
CA ALA A 274 -5.50 -15.27 11.28
C ALA A 274 -5.88 -16.11 10.04
N ASN A 275 -6.44 -15.47 9.01
CA ASN A 275 -6.87 -16.14 7.78
C ASN A 275 -5.77 -16.18 6.71
N GLN A 276 -4.54 -15.73 7.02
CA GLN A 276 -3.41 -15.80 6.08
C GLN A 276 -2.75 -17.18 6.12
N ALA A 277 -2.17 -17.58 4.98
CA ALA A 277 -1.44 -18.84 4.87
C ALA A 277 -0.19 -18.91 5.77
N ASP A 278 0.42 -17.76 6.07
CA ASP A 278 1.53 -17.62 7.02
C ASP A 278 1.17 -16.52 8.05
N PRO A 279 0.46 -16.87 9.13
CA PRO A 279 0.05 -15.90 10.15
C PRO A 279 1.28 -15.34 10.86
N PHE A 280 1.61 -14.09 10.57
CA PHE A 280 2.74 -13.43 11.22
C PHE A 280 2.39 -13.12 12.67
N MET A 281 2.86 -13.97 13.60
CA MET A 281 2.50 -13.94 15.01
C MET A 281 2.65 -12.56 15.66
N ASP A 282 3.67 -11.78 15.30
CA ASP A 282 3.88 -10.47 15.92
C ASP A 282 2.78 -9.47 15.55
N ARG A 283 2.25 -9.54 14.32
CA ARG A 283 1.10 -8.71 13.92
C ARG A 283 -0.18 -9.10 14.66
N MET A 284 -0.35 -10.39 14.90
CA MET A 284 -1.49 -10.90 15.68
C MET A 284 -1.38 -10.44 17.13
N LYS A 285 -0.20 -10.54 17.76
CA LYS A 285 0.02 -10.05 19.13
C LYS A 285 -0.33 -8.57 19.29
N VAL A 286 0.05 -7.72 18.32
CA VAL A 286 -0.29 -6.30 18.34
C VAL A 286 -1.81 -6.11 18.37
N ALA A 287 -2.57 -6.82 17.53
CA ALA A 287 -4.02 -6.74 17.55
C ALA A 287 -4.62 -7.28 18.87
N VAL A 288 -4.12 -8.42 19.38
CA VAL A 288 -4.62 -9.03 20.63
C VAL A 288 -4.44 -8.10 21.83
N ARG A 289 -3.37 -7.30 21.90
CA ARG A 289 -3.12 -6.33 22.99
C ARG A 289 -4.24 -5.31 23.19
N HIS A 290 -5.06 -5.08 22.17
CA HIS A 290 -6.18 -4.13 22.23
C HIS A 290 -7.53 -4.79 22.49
N LEU A 291 -7.62 -6.12 22.52
CA LEU A 291 -8.87 -6.85 22.70
C LEU A 291 -9.10 -7.26 24.16
N THR A 292 -10.37 -7.31 24.58
CA THR A 292 -10.71 -8.00 25.83
C THR A 292 -10.65 -9.52 25.64
N LYS A 293 -10.66 -10.27 26.74
CA LYS A 293 -10.68 -11.74 26.68
C LYS A 293 -11.91 -12.26 25.92
N ASP A 294 -13.06 -11.62 26.11
CA ASP A 294 -14.32 -12.01 25.46
C ASP A 294 -14.30 -11.68 23.95
N ASP A 295 -13.76 -10.49 23.59
CA ASP A 295 -13.59 -10.09 22.19
C ASP A 295 -12.61 -11.06 21.47
N LEU A 296 -11.49 -11.38 22.11
CA LEU A 296 -10.49 -12.31 21.59
C LEU A 296 -11.09 -13.70 21.34
N GLY A 297 -11.80 -14.26 22.33
CA GLY A 297 -12.44 -15.57 22.19
C GLY A 297 -13.44 -15.58 21.03
N THR A 298 -14.22 -14.51 20.88
CA THR A 298 -15.18 -14.36 19.77
C THR A 298 -14.47 -14.34 18.41
N VAL A 299 -13.38 -13.60 18.27
CA VAL A 299 -12.62 -13.51 17.01
C VAL A 299 -11.94 -14.84 16.69
N LEU A 300 -11.28 -15.48 17.66
CA LEU A 300 -10.58 -16.76 17.46
C LEU A 300 -11.54 -17.91 17.12
N ALA A 301 -12.78 -17.87 17.62
CA ALA A 301 -13.82 -18.82 17.23
C ALA A 301 -14.20 -18.70 15.74
N GLN A 302 -14.13 -17.51 15.16
CA GLN A 302 -14.38 -17.26 13.74
C GLN A 302 -13.18 -17.59 12.83
N CYS A 303 -12.00 -17.81 13.42
CA CYS A 303 -10.78 -18.13 12.69
C CYS A 303 -10.65 -19.65 12.50
N ALA A 304 -11.18 -20.16 11.37
CA ALA A 304 -11.18 -21.60 11.07
C ALA A 304 -9.78 -22.16 10.72
N PHE A 305 -8.88 -21.31 10.22
CA PHE A 305 -7.57 -21.73 9.72
C PHE A 305 -6.45 -21.72 10.78
N LEU A 306 -6.71 -21.16 11.97
CA LEU A 306 -5.75 -21.18 13.07
C LEU A 306 -5.74 -22.54 13.77
N SER A 307 -4.55 -23.08 13.99
CA SER A 307 -4.34 -24.29 14.81
C SER A 307 -4.69 -24.01 16.27
N GLN A 308 -5.09 -25.06 16.99
CA GLN A 308 -5.46 -24.97 18.40
C GLN A 308 -4.30 -24.44 19.25
N ASP A 309 -3.07 -24.88 19.00
CA ASP A 309 -1.86 -24.42 19.69
C ASP A 309 -1.65 -22.90 19.55
N VAL A 310 -1.92 -22.35 18.36
CA VAL A 310 -1.80 -20.90 18.12
C VAL A 310 -2.91 -20.13 18.84
N LYS A 311 -4.15 -20.67 18.87
CA LYS A 311 -5.25 -20.06 19.64
C LYS A 311 -4.91 -20.03 21.13
N GLU A 312 -4.45 -21.14 21.69
CA GLU A 312 -4.03 -21.23 23.09
C GLU A 312 -2.87 -20.28 23.41
N TYR A 313 -1.91 -20.14 22.49
CA TYR A 313 -0.82 -19.17 22.63
C TYR A 313 -1.32 -17.71 22.63
N LEU A 314 -2.30 -17.38 21.77
CA LEU A 314 -2.86 -16.03 21.70
C LEU A 314 -3.74 -15.67 22.91
N GLU A 315 -4.35 -16.66 23.54
CA GLU A 315 -5.15 -16.49 24.76
C GLU A 315 -4.31 -16.34 26.04
N GLN A 316 -3.01 -16.66 25.98
CA GLN A 316 -2.11 -16.41 27.09
C GLN A 316 -1.96 -14.91 27.32
N PRO A 317 -1.90 -14.45 28.58
CA PRO A 317 -1.64 -13.05 28.87
C PRO A 317 -0.24 -12.70 28.35
N PHE A 318 -0.21 -11.97 27.23
CA PHE A 318 1.02 -11.33 26.76
C PHE A 318 1.47 -10.39 27.87
N ALA A 319 2.70 -10.56 28.36
CA ALA A 319 3.32 -9.57 29.22
C ALA A 319 3.14 -8.20 28.56
N SER A 320 2.37 -7.33 29.20
CA SER A 320 2.18 -5.97 28.73
C SER A 320 3.57 -5.33 28.74
N PRO A 321 4.10 -4.80 27.62
CA PRO A 321 5.22 -3.89 27.71
C PRO A 321 4.74 -2.77 28.62
N ASN A 322 5.49 -2.45 29.66
CA ASN A 322 5.15 -1.44 30.64
C ASN A 322 4.39 -0.26 30.01
N ASN A 323 3.24 0.09 30.56
CA ASN A 323 2.30 1.08 30.03
C ASN A 323 2.77 2.54 30.23
N GLU A 324 4.08 2.69 30.37
CA GLU A 324 4.86 3.90 30.60
C GLU A 324 5.58 4.25 29.29
N PRO A 325 5.63 5.53 28.89
CA PRO A 325 6.48 5.93 27.78
C PRO A 325 7.92 5.57 28.11
N PHE A 326 8.54 4.76 27.26
CA PHE A 326 9.92 4.32 27.41
C PHE A 326 10.86 5.19 26.58
N THR A 327 12.16 5.08 26.83
CA THR A 327 13.18 5.85 26.09
C THR A 327 14.10 4.89 25.36
N ILE A 328 14.22 5.05 24.05
CA ILE A 328 15.20 4.32 23.25
C ILE A 328 16.46 5.17 23.05
N GLN A 329 17.59 4.50 22.82
CA GLN A 329 18.86 5.13 22.46
C GLN A 329 19.08 4.99 20.95
N ILE A 330 19.06 6.10 20.22
CA ILE A 330 19.36 6.13 18.80
C ILE A 330 20.84 6.41 18.63
N LYS A 331 21.60 5.41 18.16
CA LYS A 331 23.02 5.55 17.86
C LYS A 331 23.24 5.72 16.36
N THR A 332 23.82 6.85 15.96
CA THR A 332 24.15 7.13 14.56
C THR A 332 25.55 6.62 14.22
N LEU A 333 25.82 6.44 12.91
CA LEU A 333 27.15 6.03 12.43
C LEU A 333 28.23 7.09 12.67
N THR A 334 27.84 8.34 12.95
CA THR A 334 28.75 9.41 13.37
C THR A 334 29.18 9.26 14.85
N GLY A 335 28.68 8.23 15.55
CA GLY A 335 29.03 7.92 16.94
C GLY A 335 28.20 8.69 17.97
N ARG A 336 27.29 9.57 17.54
CA ARG A 336 26.36 10.27 18.42
C ARG A 336 25.27 9.35 18.90
N THR A 337 24.79 9.60 20.11
CA THR A 337 23.75 8.79 20.76
C THR A 337 22.74 9.73 21.35
N TRP A 338 21.47 9.55 20.97
CA TRP A 338 20.38 10.43 21.38
C TRP A 338 19.27 9.64 22.08
N PRO A 339 18.80 10.10 23.25
CA PRO A 339 17.60 9.53 23.86
C PRO A 339 16.34 10.04 23.15
N MET A 340 15.50 9.12 22.69
CA MET A 340 14.20 9.45 22.12
C MET A 340 13.09 8.84 22.96
N ARG A 341 12.16 9.68 23.43
CA ARG A 341 10.97 9.24 24.14
C ARG A 341 9.99 8.62 23.15
N CYS A 342 9.57 7.39 23.44
CA CYS A 342 8.68 6.62 22.60
C CYS A 342 7.27 6.56 23.20
N ALA A 343 6.29 6.42 22.32
CA ALA A 343 4.92 6.12 22.71
C ALA A 343 4.85 4.76 23.42
N LYS A 344 3.86 4.63 24.31
CA LYS A 344 3.63 3.44 25.14
C LYS A 344 3.52 2.17 24.30
N GLY A 345 3.94 1.03 24.86
CA GLY A 345 3.68 -0.29 24.28
C GLY A 345 4.35 -0.58 22.92
N GLY A 346 5.38 0.18 22.55
CA GLY A 346 6.10 0.01 21.28
C GLY A 346 5.40 0.63 20.06
N ALA A 347 4.32 1.38 20.24
CA ALA A 347 3.49 1.91 19.15
C ALA A 347 4.14 3.06 18.33
N THR A 348 5.38 3.42 18.61
CA THR A 348 6.07 4.47 17.87
C THR A 348 6.36 3.99 16.46
N ALA A 349 5.85 4.68 15.44
CA ALA A 349 6.04 4.32 14.05
C ALA A 349 7.49 4.58 13.62
N ILE A 350 8.01 3.76 12.71
CA ILE A 350 9.37 3.93 12.18
C ILE A 350 9.50 5.26 11.41
N GLU A 351 8.43 5.75 10.77
CA GLU A 351 8.39 7.08 10.15
C GLU A 351 8.62 8.20 11.16
N ASP A 352 8.05 8.11 12.36
CA ASP A 352 8.19 9.12 13.40
C ASP A 352 9.62 9.18 13.92
N ILE A 353 10.28 8.02 14.06
CA ILE A 353 11.70 7.93 14.41
C ILE A 353 12.56 8.59 13.34
N LYS A 354 12.26 8.31 12.07
CA LYS A 354 13.01 8.90 10.95
C LYS A 354 12.83 10.42 10.90
N ALA A 355 11.62 10.91 11.10
CA ALA A 355 11.34 12.34 11.18
C ALA A 355 12.08 13.00 12.36
N TRP A 356 12.12 12.34 13.51
CA TRP A 356 12.88 12.81 14.68
C TRP A 356 14.38 12.93 14.36
N ILE A 357 14.97 11.90 13.75
CA ILE A 357 16.39 11.90 13.36
C ILE A 357 16.66 13.00 12.33
N GLN A 358 15.76 13.21 11.37
CA GLN A 358 15.90 14.29 10.39
C GLN A 358 15.94 15.66 11.08
N ASN A 359 15.08 15.89 12.07
CA ASN A 359 15.04 17.16 12.81
C ASN A 359 16.28 17.40 13.69
N HIS A 360 16.93 16.34 14.19
CA HIS A 360 18.06 16.46 15.12
C HIS A 360 19.44 16.30 14.47
N GLU A 361 19.56 15.48 13.41
CA GLU A 361 20.81 15.21 12.69
C GLU A 361 20.82 15.79 11.27
N GLY A 362 19.67 16.24 10.73
CA GLY A 362 19.57 16.78 9.37
C GLY A 362 19.60 15.73 8.25
N ILE A 363 19.53 14.43 8.59
CA ILE A 363 19.58 13.33 7.61
C ILE A 363 18.16 13.10 7.03
N PRO A 364 17.93 13.24 5.71
CA PRO A 364 16.63 12.97 5.10
C PRO A 364 16.11 11.55 5.39
N ALA A 365 14.81 11.39 5.65
CA ALA A 365 14.20 10.12 6.09
C ALA A 365 14.42 8.93 5.15
N ASP A 366 14.50 9.18 3.84
CA ASP A 366 14.78 8.21 2.78
C ASP A 366 16.26 7.78 2.73
N HIS A 367 17.16 8.61 3.25
CA HIS A 367 18.58 8.29 3.42
C HIS A 367 18.89 7.56 4.74
N GLN A 368 17.89 7.36 5.60
CA GLN A 368 18.07 6.70 6.89
C GLN A 368 17.83 5.19 6.79
N ARG A 369 18.85 4.40 7.17
CA ARG A 369 18.73 2.96 7.36
C ARG A 369 18.76 2.63 8.85
N LEU A 370 17.58 2.34 9.41
CA LEU A 370 17.42 1.98 10.81
C LEU A 370 17.59 0.46 11.00
N ILE A 371 18.30 0.08 12.06
CA ILE A 371 18.58 -1.32 12.40
C ILE A 371 18.26 -1.53 13.88
N ALA A 372 17.29 -2.39 14.15
CA ALA A 372 17.00 -2.90 15.46
C ALA A 372 18.07 -3.90 15.86
N ARG A 373 18.59 -3.79 17.08
CA ARG A 373 19.44 -4.84 17.66
C ARG A 373 18.71 -5.47 18.83
N ASN A 374 18.42 -6.76 18.72
CA ASN A 374 17.81 -7.48 19.82
C ASN A 374 18.87 -7.76 20.90
N ALA A 375 18.62 -7.30 22.13
CA ALA A 375 19.58 -7.41 23.23
C ALA A 375 19.78 -8.87 23.69
N SER A 376 18.77 -9.73 23.54
CA SER A 376 18.79 -11.12 23.99
C SER A 376 19.45 -12.06 22.98
N THR A 377 19.24 -11.85 21.68
CA THR A 377 19.77 -12.73 20.62
C THR A 377 20.97 -12.13 19.89
N GLY A 378 21.25 -10.84 20.08
CA GLY A 378 22.30 -10.10 19.37
C GLY A 378 22.01 -9.91 17.87
N ALA A 379 20.88 -10.39 17.37
CA ALA A 379 20.48 -10.30 15.97
C ALA A 379 20.16 -8.86 15.57
N ALA A 380 20.53 -8.50 14.34
CA ALA A 380 20.27 -7.20 13.75
C ALA A 380 19.16 -7.33 12.70
N LYS A 381 18.08 -6.56 12.83
CA LYS A 381 16.94 -6.55 11.91
C LYS A 381 16.74 -5.15 11.36
N GLN A 382 16.70 -5.02 10.03
CA GLN A 382 16.43 -3.73 9.40
C GLN A 382 14.98 -3.30 9.67
N MET A 383 14.80 -2.04 10.04
CA MET A 383 13.49 -1.44 10.25
C MET A 383 12.97 -0.79 8.97
N PHE A 384 11.67 -0.92 8.73
CA PHE A 384 10.98 -0.44 7.53
C PHE A 384 9.83 0.49 7.88
N GLU A 385 9.51 1.40 6.96
CA GLU A 385 8.31 2.25 7.03
C GLU A 385 7.04 1.37 7.03
N GLY A 386 5.99 1.84 7.70
CA GLY A 386 4.73 1.12 7.92
C GLY A 386 4.77 0.13 9.09
N MET A 387 5.89 0.07 9.82
CA MET A 387 6.09 -0.76 11.01
C MET A 387 6.28 0.14 12.25
N THR A 388 6.24 -0.46 13.43
CA THR A 388 6.39 0.17 14.75
C THR A 388 7.57 -0.44 15.51
N LEU A 389 8.04 0.20 16.58
CA LEU A 389 9.07 -0.40 17.46
C LEU A 389 8.64 -1.76 18.02
N GLY A 390 7.34 -1.92 18.31
CA GLY A 390 6.77 -3.19 18.76
C GLY A 390 6.91 -4.33 17.74
N ASP A 391 6.87 -4.03 16.43
CA ASP A 391 7.10 -5.03 15.37
C ASP A 391 8.55 -5.56 15.32
N TYR A 392 9.45 -4.93 16.08
CA TYR A 392 10.86 -5.31 16.23
C TYR A 392 11.22 -5.77 17.64
N ASP A 393 10.22 -5.97 18.51
CA ASP A 393 10.40 -6.30 19.93
C ASP A 393 11.33 -5.30 20.65
N VAL A 394 11.21 -4.01 20.33
CA VAL A 394 11.93 -2.93 21.01
C VAL A 394 11.02 -2.32 22.08
N GLU A 395 11.33 -2.61 23.35
CA GLU A 395 10.57 -2.23 24.55
C GLU A 395 11.42 -1.49 25.58
#